data_AF-A0A7S0QA65-F1
#
_entry.id   AF-A0A7S0QA65-F1
#
_cell.length_a   1.000
_cell.length_b   1.000
_cell.length_c   1.000
_cell.angle_alpha   90.00
_cell.angle_beta   90.00
_cell.angle_gamma   90.00
#
_symmetry.space_group_name_H-M   'P 1'
#
loop_
_entity.id
_entity.type
_entity.pdbx_description
1 polymer ?
#
loop_
_entity_poly.entity_id
_entity_poly.type
_entity_poly.pdbx_seq_one_letter_code
_entity_poly.pdbx_strand_id
1 'polypeptide(L)'
;MKRGHISRINLAYLSLFICIAVTRIPICTSFEEMKLVDSYPPRHPIYKFFKAEGDSSKGFMRQRIYPSGLETDYVSKKYSDGHVVDSAPSCSAEARERDRLKADLYNTVRKAAEVHRRVRKYAVAELIRPGVRLIDMCEAIENATRTYLEADKSPLAGLKAGGGFPTGCS
;
A
#
# COMPACT_ATOMS: atom_id res chain seq x y z
N MET A 1 -8.23 -16.36 -70.29
CA MET A 1 -7.38 -16.69 -69.12
C MET A 1 -7.10 -15.40 -68.33
N LYS A 2 -7.09 -15.52 -67.00
CA LYS A 2 -7.47 -14.49 -66.00
C LYS A 2 -6.42 -13.37 -65.84
N ARG A 3 -6.83 -12.10 -65.95
CA ARG A 3 -6.06 -10.94 -65.47
C ARG A 3 -6.35 -10.78 -63.97
N GLY A 4 -5.32 -10.92 -63.14
CA GLY A 4 -5.42 -10.85 -61.68
C GLY A 4 -5.65 -9.42 -61.20
N HIS A 5 -6.69 -9.25 -60.38
CA HIS A 5 -6.97 -8.04 -59.63
C HIS A 5 -5.83 -7.72 -58.65
N ILE A 6 -5.12 -6.61 -58.90
CA ILE A 6 -4.33 -5.94 -57.87
C ILE A 6 -5.31 -5.12 -57.05
N SER A 7 -5.68 -5.67 -55.89
CA SER A 7 -6.54 -5.05 -54.89
C SER A 7 -5.96 -3.70 -54.49
N ARG A 8 -6.80 -2.66 -54.59
CA ARG A 8 -6.53 -1.30 -54.12
C ARG A 8 -6.14 -1.34 -52.65
N ILE A 9 -4.84 -1.33 -52.36
CA ILE A 9 -4.34 -0.98 -51.04
C ILE A 9 -4.73 0.47 -50.83
N ASN A 10 -5.69 0.68 -49.93
CA ASN A 10 -6.27 1.98 -49.62
C ASN A 10 -5.15 3.00 -49.36
N LEU A 11 -5.02 3.98 -50.26
CA LEU A 11 -4.06 5.08 -50.18
C LEU A 11 -4.17 5.85 -48.84
N ALA A 12 -5.33 5.73 -48.16
CA ALA A 12 -5.57 6.23 -46.81
C ALA A 12 -4.63 5.60 -45.75
N TYR A 13 -4.33 4.29 -45.82
CA TYR A 13 -3.47 3.62 -44.83
C TYR A 13 -2.01 4.03 -44.97
N LEU A 14 -1.55 4.30 -46.20
CA LEU A 14 -0.18 4.78 -46.45
C LEU A 14 -0.02 6.23 -45.97
N SER A 15 -1.07 7.07 -46.09
CA SER A 15 -1.07 8.43 -45.56
C SER A 15 -1.06 8.47 -44.03
N LEU A 16 -1.72 7.53 -43.36
CA LEU A 16 -1.77 7.47 -41.90
C LEU A 16 -0.41 7.05 -41.31
N PHE A 17 0.31 6.14 -41.97
CA PHE A 17 1.66 5.73 -41.56
C PHE A 17 2.71 6.84 -41.76
N ILE A 18 2.59 7.62 -42.84
CA ILE A 18 3.48 8.77 -43.08
C ILE A 18 3.20 9.90 -42.06
N CYS A 19 1.94 10.13 -41.67
CA CYS A 19 1.61 11.07 -40.60
C CYS A 19 2.24 10.70 -39.26
N ILE A 20 2.29 9.41 -38.90
CA ILE A 20 2.95 8.94 -37.67
C ILE A 20 4.49 9.11 -37.75
N ALA A 21 5.08 8.97 -38.94
CA ALA A 21 6.54 9.04 -39.12
C ALA A 21 7.09 10.48 -39.25
N VAL A 22 6.31 11.42 -39.80
CA VAL A 22 6.78 12.80 -40.09
C VAL A 22 6.34 13.80 -39.02
N THR A 23 5.25 13.52 -38.30
CA THR A 23 4.98 14.28 -37.09
C THR A 23 5.90 13.75 -36.00
N ARG A 24 6.96 14.50 -35.67
CA ARG A 24 7.60 14.45 -34.33
C ARG A 24 6.59 14.91 -33.28
N ILE A 25 5.41 14.30 -33.23
CA ILE A 25 4.66 14.21 -32.00
C ILE A 25 5.59 13.38 -31.13
N PRO A 26 6.12 13.93 -30.02
CA PRO A 26 6.75 13.06 -29.04
C PRO A 26 5.64 12.08 -28.67
N ILE A 27 5.73 10.86 -29.18
CA ILE A 27 5.14 9.70 -28.53
C ILE A 27 5.93 9.69 -27.24
N CYS A 28 5.45 10.48 -26.28
CA CYS A 28 5.95 10.56 -24.94
C CYS A 28 5.68 9.16 -24.44
N THR A 29 6.68 8.30 -24.59
CA THR A 29 6.77 7.01 -23.91
C THR A 29 7.03 7.29 -22.44
N SER A 30 6.21 8.14 -21.83
CA SER A 30 5.84 8.04 -20.44
C SER A 30 4.78 6.96 -20.40
N PHE A 31 5.25 5.71 -20.45
CA PHE A 31 4.59 4.63 -19.71
C PHE A 31 4.70 5.04 -18.24
N GLU A 32 3.86 6.00 -17.89
CA GLU A 32 3.81 6.61 -16.58
C GLU A 32 3.44 5.46 -15.67
N GLU A 33 4.37 5.10 -14.79
CA GLU A 33 4.22 4.03 -13.82
C GLU A 33 2.91 4.30 -13.08
N MET A 34 1.84 3.64 -13.50
CA MET A 34 0.48 3.90 -13.04
C MET A 34 0.47 3.51 -11.57
N LYS A 35 0.71 4.49 -10.68
CA LYS A 35 0.79 4.25 -9.25
C LYS A 35 -0.52 3.60 -8.85
N LEU A 36 -0.44 2.40 -8.28
CA LEU A 36 -1.63 1.67 -7.83
C LEU A 36 -2.34 2.55 -6.81
N VAL A 37 -3.51 3.07 -7.17
CA VAL A 37 -4.35 3.87 -6.26
C VAL A 37 -5.29 2.93 -5.51
N ASP A 38 -5.61 3.26 -4.26
CA ASP A 38 -6.64 2.54 -3.52
C ASP A 38 -7.96 2.59 -4.29
N SER A 39 -8.57 1.43 -4.53
CA SER A 39 -9.93 1.31 -5.06
C SER A 39 -10.84 0.80 -3.95
N TYR A 40 -12.10 1.26 -3.95
CA TYR A 40 -13.13 0.84 -3.02
C TYR A 40 -14.22 0.11 -3.81
N PRO A 41 -14.48 -1.18 -3.53
CA PRO A 41 -13.90 -2.02 -2.47
C PRO A 41 -12.42 -2.38 -2.71
N PRO A 42 -11.63 -2.61 -1.65
CA PRO A 42 -10.22 -2.94 -1.79
C PRO A 42 -10.04 -4.28 -2.49
N ARG A 43 -9.15 -4.30 -3.48
CA ARG A 43 -8.86 -5.49 -4.32
C ARG A 43 -7.43 -5.97 -4.23
N HIS A 44 -6.57 -5.15 -3.65
CA HIS A 44 -5.13 -5.37 -3.67
C HIS A 44 -4.58 -5.39 -2.27
N PRO A 45 -3.63 -6.30 -2.02
CA PRO A 45 -2.95 -6.37 -0.75
C PRO A 45 -2.02 -5.17 -0.54
N ILE A 46 -1.76 -4.85 0.73
CA ILE A 46 -1.07 -3.63 1.12
C ILE A 46 0.36 -3.56 0.54
N TYR A 47 1.05 -4.70 0.40
CA TYR A 47 2.41 -4.69 -0.13
C TYR A 47 2.52 -4.17 -1.56
N LYS A 48 1.44 -4.24 -2.37
CA LYS A 48 1.49 -3.81 -3.78
C LYS A 48 1.64 -2.30 -3.92
N PHE A 49 1.25 -1.57 -2.89
CA PHE A 49 1.28 -0.11 -2.89
C PHE A 49 2.64 0.46 -2.47
N PHE A 50 3.51 -0.36 -1.86
CA PHE A 50 4.81 0.06 -1.36
C PHE A 50 5.91 -0.66 -2.13
N LYS A 51 6.86 0.10 -2.68
CA LYS A 51 8.03 -0.48 -3.35
C LYS A 51 8.90 -1.19 -2.31
N ALA A 52 9.49 -2.32 -2.69
CA ALA A 52 10.50 -2.97 -1.86
C ALA A 52 11.83 -2.26 -2.09
N GLU A 53 12.50 -1.82 -1.04
CA GLU A 53 13.84 -1.22 -1.18
C GLU A 53 14.91 -2.32 -1.23
N GLY A 54 15.86 -2.20 -2.16
CA GLY A 54 17.01 -3.10 -2.27
C GLY A 54 17.42 -3.42 -3.71
N ASP A 55 18.71 -3.23 -4.02
CA ASP A 55 19.34 -3.62 -5.28
C ASP A 55 19.13 -5.11 -5.58
N SER A 56 18.69 -5.41 -6.80
CA SER A 56 18.48 -6.78 -7.33
C SER A 56 19.69 -7.70 -7.27
N SER A 57 20.88 -7.14 -7.03
CA SER A 57 22.16 -7.83 -7.09
C SER A 57 22.50 -8.61 -5.82
N LYS A 58 21.80 -8.38 -4.70
CA LYS A 58 22.05 -9.08 -3.44
C LYS A 58 20.81 -9.90 -3.09
N GLY A 59 20.89 -11.23 -3.19
CA GLY A 59 19.79 -12.20 -2.97
C GLY A 59 19.23 -12.27 -1.54
N PHE A 60 19.19 -11.16 -0.81
CA PHE A 60 18.57 -11.02 0.50
C PHE A 60 17.11 -10.57 0.31
N MET A 61 16.17 -11.18 1.05
CA MET A 61 14.74 -10.84 0.97
C MET A 61 14.54 -9.32 1.07
N ARG A 62 14.04 -8.68 0.01
CA ARG A 62 13.74 -7.24 0.01
C ARG A 62 12.60 -6.97 0.98
N GLN A 63 12.88 -6.39 2.14
CA GLN A 63 11.84 -5.94 3.04
C GLN A 63 11.16 -4.70 2.46
N ARG A 64 9.83 -4.68 2.49
CA ARG A 64 9.06 -3.49 2.14
C ARG A 64 8.96 -2.61 3.37
N ILE A 65 9.29 -1.33 3.21
CA ILE A 65 9.24 -0.35 4.29
C ILE A 65 7.87 0.31 4.25
N TYR A 66 7.13 0.20 5.36
CA TYR A 66 5.85 0.88 5.52
C TYR A 66 6.07 2.26 6.18
N PRO A 67 5.23 3.26 5.86
CA PRO A 67 5.37 4.61 6.39
C PRO A 67 5.28 4.66 7.91
N SER A 68 6.09 5.51 8.52
CA SER A 68 6.07 5.73 9.96
C SER A 68 4.79 6.47 10.39
N GLY A 69 4.48 6.31 11.67
CA GLY A 69 3.46 7.11 12.35
C GLY A 69 3.96 8.51 12.65
N LEU A 70 3.19 9.23 13.47
CA LEU A 70 3.69 10.43 14.11
C LEU A 70 4.74 10.02 15.16
N GLU A 71 5.97 10.45 14.98
CA GLU A 71 7.04 10.30 15.97
C GLU A 71 7.00 11.50 16.92
N THR A 72 7.08 11.23 18.21
CA THR A 72 7.00 12.25 19.27
C THR A 72 8.04 11.96 20.32
N ASP A 73 8.64 13.01 20.85
CA ASP A 73 9.58 12.88 21.96
C ASP A 73 8.85 12.45 23.24
N TYR A 74 9.55 11.67 24.05
CA TYR A 74 9.02 11.22 25.33
C TYR A 74 8.86 12.40 26.29
N VAL A 75 7.72 12.47 26.97
CA VAL A 75 7.47 13.48 28.00
C VAL A 75 8.32 13.19 29.23
N SER A 76 9.13 14.16 29.66
CA SER A 76 9.86 14.08 30.92
C SER A 76 8.87 14.00 32.09
N LYS A 77 8.94 12.94 32.91
CA LYS A 77 8.16 12.86 34.15
C LYS A 77 8.99 13.44 35.30
N LYS A 78 8.39 14.40 36.01
CA LYS A 78 8.89 14.88 37.30
C LYS A 78 8.18 14.11 38.39
N TYR A 79 8.94 13.41 39.24
CA TYR A 79 8.40 12.73 40.42
C TYR A 79 8.30 13.71 41.60
N SER A 80 7.47 13.36 42.59
CA SER A 80 7.28 14.17 43.82
C SER A 80 8.59 14.49 44.54
N ASP A 81 9.56 13.59 44.43
CA ASP A 81 10.83 13.66 45.14
C ASP A 81 11.86 14.54 44.39
N GLY A 82 11.41 15.30 43.38
CA GLY A 82 12.24 16.17 42.55
C GLY A 82 13.07 15.45 41.49
N HIS A 83 13.07 14.11 41.47
CA HIS A 83 13.73 13.32 40.44
C HIS A 83 13.08 13.56 39.07
N VAL A 84 13.86 14.03 38.11
CA VAL A 84 13.46 14.10 36.69
C VAL A 84 14.03 12.89 36.00
N VAL A 85 13.17 11.97 35.54
CA VAL A 85 13.61 10.93 34.61
C VAL A 85 13.50 11.53 33.21
N ASP A 86 14.63 12.01 32.71
CA ASP A 86 14.77 12.27 31.29
C ASP A 86 14.67 10.92 30.60
N SER A 87 13.55 10.69 29.92
CA SER A 87 13.41 9.53 29.06
C SER A 87 14.59 9.57 28.09
N ALA A 88 15.46 8.55 28.13
CA ALA A 88 16.73 8.55 27.42
C ALA A 88 16.56 9.16 26.02
N PRO A 89 17.36 10.18 25.65
CA PRO A 89 17.13 10.90 24.41
C PRO A 89 17.17 9.91 23.25
N SER A 90 16.23 10.06 22.31
CA SER A 90 16.22 9.37 21.01
C SER A 90 17.56 9.47 20.26
N CYS A 91 18.43 10.39 20.70
CA CYS A 91 19.74 10.67 20.16
C CYS A 91 20.91 9.85 20.78
N SER A 92 20.71 9.04 21.84
CA SER A 92 21.80 8.24 22.40
C SER A 92 22.18 7.06 21.48
N ALA A 93 23.48 6.74 21.37
CA ALA A 93 23.96 5.67 20.49
C ALA A 93 23.38 4.30 20.87
N GLU A 94 23.27 4.03 22.18
CA GLU A 94 22.67 2.80 22.71
C GLU A 94 21.17 2.69 22.35
N ALA A 95 20.41 3.79 22.49
CA ALA A 95 18.99 3.80 22.15
C ALA A 95 18.76 3.50 20.66
N ARG A 96 19.54 4.14 19.77
CA ARG A 96 19.46 3.89 18.33
C ARG A 96 19.74 2.44 17.95
N GLU A 97 20.74 1.81 18.57
CA GLU A 97 21.05 0.41 18.28
C GLU A 97 19.94 -0.52 18.79
N ARG A 98 19.36 -0.26 19.98
CA ARG A 98 18.19 -0.99 20.46
C ARG A 98 16.99 -0.87 19.52
N ASP A 99 16.76 0.30 18.93
CA ASP A 99 15.67 0.49 17.97
C ASP A 99 15.96 -0.20 16.63
N ARG A 100 17.23 -0.21 16.20
CA ARG A 100 17.65 -0.92 15.00
C ARG A 100 17.41 -2.43 15.11
N LEU A 101 17.69 -3.02 16.28
CA LEU A 101 17.40 -4.43 16.56
C LEU A 101 15.89 -4.76 16.50
N LYS A 102 15.02 -3.78 16.71
CA LYS A 102 13.55 -3.91 16.68
C LYS A 102 12.92 -3.45 15.36
N ALA A 103 13.72 -3.11 14.35
CA ALA A 103 13.23 -2.55 13.10
C ALA A 103 12.15 -3.41 12.41
N ASP A 104 12.30 -4.74 12.43
CA ASP A 104 11.34 -5.68 11.86
C ASP A 104 9.96 -5.63 12.55
N LEU A 105 9.97 -5.52 13.88
CA LEU A 105 8.76 -5.39 14.68
C LEU A 105 8.06 -4.06 14.37
N TYR A 106 8.81 -2.95 14.38
CA TYR A 106 8.27 -1.63 14.04
C TYR A 106 7.70 -1.61 12.63
N ASN A 107 8.36 -2.24 11.66
CA ASN A 107 7.88 -2.32 10.30
C ASN A 107 6.59 -3.15 10.17
N THR A 108 6.46 -4.23 10.94
CA THR A 108 5.22 -5.03 11.01
C THR A 108 4.06 -4.23 11.60
N VAL A 109 4.31 -3.45 12.66
CA VAL A 109 3.33 -2.53 13.23
C VAL A 109 2.93 -1.44 12.24
N ARG A 110 3.90 -0.88 11.50
CA ARG A 110 3.63 0.11 10.43
C ARG A 110 2.76 -0.49 9.31
N LYS A 111 2.99 -1.74 8.91
CA LYS A 111 2.09 -2.47 7.97
C LYS A 111 0.66 -2.47 8.49
N ALA A 112 0.46 -2.91 9.73
CA ALA A 112 -0.87 -3.01 10.34
C ALA A 112 -1.56 -1.64 10.46
N ALA A 113 -0.80 -0.60 10.86
CA ALA A 113 -1.30 0.77 10.96
C ALA A 113 -1.77 1.32 9.60
N GLU A 114 -1.04 1.05 8.53
CA GLU A 114 -1.44 1.45 7.17
C GLU A 114 -2.70 0.76 6.69
N VAL A 115 -2.83 -0.55 6.94
CA VAL A 115 -4.08 -1.27 6.66
C VAL A 115 -5.24 -0.61 7.40
N HIS A 116 -5.06 -0.32 8.70
CA HIS A 116 -6.10 0.33 9.50
C HIS A 116 -6.50 1.70 8.95
N ARG A 117 -5.53 2.53 8.52
CA ARG A 117 -5.80 3.84 7.90
C ARG A 117 -6.66 3.71 6.65
N ARG A 118 -6.35 2.76 5.77
CA ARG A 118 -7.09 2.55 4.51
C ARG A 118 -8.47 1.97 4.72
N VAL A 119 -8.61 0.98 5.59
CA VAL A 119 -9.90 0.39 5.95
C VAL A 119 -10.80 1.43 6.60
N ARG A 120 -10.28 2.25 7.52
CA ARG A 120 -11.06 3.33 8.14
C ARG A 120 -11.50 4.38 7.12
N LYS A 121 -10.61 4.75 6.17
CA LYS A 121 -10.95 5.67 5.08
C LYS A 121 -12.08 5.11 4.19
N TYR A 122 -12.02 3.82 3.85
CA TYR A 122 -13.09 3.12 3.14
C TYR A 122 -14.41 3.16 3.91
N ALA A 123 -14.37 2.82 5.20
CA ALA A 123 -15.56 2.77 6.04
C ALA A 123 -16.27 4.12 6.11
N VAL A 124 -15.53 5.21 6.35
CA VAL A 124 -16.09 6.56 6.45
C VAL A 124 -16.58 7.08 5.10
N ALA A 125 -15.89 6.78 4.01
CA ALA A 125 -16.24 7.30 2.68
C ALA A 125 -17.47 6.61 2.07
N GLU A 126 -17.59 5.29 2.20
CA GLU A 126 -18.52 4.48 1.40
C GLU A 126 -19.51 3.65 2.24
N LEU A 127 -19.12 3.17 3.42
CA LEU A 127 -19.92 2.21 4.18
C LEU A 127 -20.84 2.85 5.21
N ILE A 128 -20.32 3.83 5.97
CA ILE A 128 -21.05 4.44 7.09
C ILE A 128 -22.04 5.46 6.53
N ARG A 129 -23.26 4.99 6.24
CA ARG A 129 -24.39 5.79 5.80
C ARG A 129 -25.65 5.38 6.58
N PRO A 130 -26.55 6.32 6.88
CA PRO A 130 -27.82 5.97 7.52
C PRO A 130 -28.62 5.02 6.62
N GLY A 131 -29.24 4.00 7.22
CA GLY A 131 -30.01 2.97 6.50
C GLY A 131 -29.22 1.73 6.08
N VAL A 132 -27.90 1.69 6.30
CA VAL A 132 -27.09 0.47 6.11
C VAL A 132 -27.26 -0.46 7.32
N ARG A 133 -27.42 -1.77 7.08
CA ARG A 133 -27.46 -2.76 8.17
C ARG A 133 -26.08 -2.89 8.80
N LEU A 134 -26.03 -2.91 10.14
CA LEU A 134 -24.76 -3.04 10.88
C LEU A 134 -23.98 -4.30 10.49
N ILE A 135 -24.69 -5.41 10.24
CA ILE A 135 -24.09 -6.67 9.81
C ILE A 135 -23.33 -6.50 8.49
N ASP A 136 -23.98 -5.92 7.47
CA ASP A 136 -23.37 -5.70 6.15
C ASP A 136 -22.15 -4.77 6.23
N MET A 137 -22.24 -3.75 7.08
CA MET A 137 -21.15 -2.82 7.32
C MET A 137 -19.94 -3.53 7.95
N CYS A 138 -20.15 -4.30 9.02
CA CYS A 138 -19.09 -5.04 9.69
C CYS A 138 -18.46 -6.09 8.77
N GLU A 139 -19.27 -6.84 8.02
CA GLU A 139 -18.78 -7.80 7.03
C GLU A 139 -17.90 -7.13 5.96
N ALA A 140 -18.32 -5.97 5.45
CA ALA A 140 -17.55 -5.22 4.46
C ALA A 140 -16.21 -4.70 5.02
N ILE A 141 -16.18 -4.25 6.28
CA ILE A 141 -14.95 -3.79 6.96
C ILE A 141 -13.98 -4.95 7.18
N GLU A 142 -14.48 -6.09 7.65
CA GLU A 142 -13.63 -7.26 7.89
C GLU A 142 -13.09 -7.84 6.59
N ASN A 143 -13.91 -7.89 5.54
CA ASN A 143 -13.48 -8.32 4.21
C ASN A 143 -12.40 -7.39 3.64
N ALA A 144 -12.58 -6.06 3.79
CA ALA A 144 -11.56 -5.10 3.42
C ALA A 144 -10.23 -5.34 4.15
N THR A 145 -10.30 -5.60 5.45
CA THR A 145 -9.12 -5.90 6.28
C THR A 145 -8.41 -7.17 5.82
N ARG A 146 -9.16 -8.24 5.53
CA ARG A 146 -8.62 -9.50 5.00
C ARG A 146 -7.94 -9.32 3.65
N THR A 147 -8.51 -8.49 2.77
CA THR A 147 -7.90 -8.21 1.45
C THR A 147 -6.58 -7.46 1.56
N TYR A 148 -6.50 -6.45 2.44
CA TYR A 148 -5.28 -5.67 2.61
C TYR A 148 -4.15 -6.45 3.30
N LEU A 149 -4.48 -7.31 4.27
CA LEU A 149 -3.47 -8.04 5.05
C LEU A 149 -2.85 -9.23 4.33
N GLU A 150 -3.44 -9.68 3.21
CA GLU A 150 -3.13 -10.98 2.62
C GLU A 150 -3.26 -12.07 3.68
N ALA A 151 -4.44 -12.18 4.28
CA ALA A 151 -4.73 -13.43 4.97
C ALA A 151 -4.63 -14.53 3.90
N ASP A 152 -3.45 -15.14 3.76
CA ASP A 152 -3.21 -16.24 2.81
C ASP A 152 -4.34 -17.23 3.06
N LYS A 153 -4.97 -17.71 2.00
CA LYS A 153 -6.09 -18.66 2.13
C LYS A 153 -5.64 -20.03 2.66
N SER A 154 -4.38 -20.13 3.09
CA SER A 154 -3.80 -21.32 3.71
C SER A 154 -4.33 -21.46 5.15
N PRO A 155 -4.68 -22.69 5.58
CA PRO A 155 -5.28 -22.93 6.89
C PRO A 155 -4.40 -22.53 8.09
N LEU A 156 -3.09 -22.36 7.91
CA LEU A 156 -2.15 -21.91 8.96
C LEU A 156 -1.85 -20.40 8.93
N ALA A 157 -2.40 -19.66 7.98
CA ALA A 157 -2.08 -18.24 7.78
C ALA A 157 -2.80 -17.29 8.74
N GLY A 158 -3.93 -17.71 9.32
CA GLY A 158 -4.73 -16.86 10.22
C GLY A 158 -3.97 -16.37 11.45
N LEU A 159 -2.91 -17.07 11.85
CA LEU A 159 -2.03 -16.67 12.97
C LEU A 159 -0.96 -15.66 12.57
N LYS A 160 -0.58 -15.59 11.29
CA LYS A 160 0.48 -14.68 10.83
C LYS A 160 -0.06 -13.27 10.56
N ALA A 161 -1.27 -13.16 10.03
CA ALA A 161 -1.91 -11.88 9.74
C ALA A 161 -3.44 -12.02 9.78
N GLY A 162 -4.11 -11.15 10.53
CA GLY A 162 -5.56 -11.17 10.69
C GLY A 162 -6.09 -9.98 11.47
N GLY A 163 -7.41 -9.91 11.64
CA GLY A 163 -8.04 -8.98 12.57
C GLY A 163 -7.75 -9.41 14.00
N GLY A 164 -7.23 -8.51 14.84
CA GLY A 164 -6.90 -8.82 16.23
C GLY A 164 -8.12 -8.94 17.14
N PHE A 165 -9.23 -8.32 16.76
CA PHE A 165 -10.48 -8.27 17.50
C PHE A 165 -11.67 -8.08 16.54
N PRO A 166 -12.90 -8.46 16.95
CA PRO A 166 -14.11 -8.26 16.14
C PRO A 166 -14.40 -6.77 15.93
N THR A 167 -15.06 -6.44 14.83
CA THR A 167 -15.44 -5.06 14.51
C THR A 167 -16.51 -4.54 15.48
N GLY A 168 -16.15 -3.56 16.30
CA GLY A 168 -17.08 -2.91 17.23
C GLY A 168 -17.92 -1.83 16.53
N CYS A 169 -19.24 -1.89 16.70
CA CYS A 169 -20.21 -0.95 16.11
C CYS A 169 -21.29 -0.49 17.13
N SER A 170 -20.88 -0.27 18.39
CA SER A 170 -21.76 0.20 19.48
C SER A 170 -22.16 1.66 19.35
#